data_AF-Q862P7-F1
#
_entry.id   AF-Q862P7-F1
#
_cell.length_a   1.000
_cell.length_b   1.000
_cell.length_c   1.000
_cell.angle_alpha   90.00
_cell.angle_beta   90.00
_cell.angle_gamma   90.00
#
_symmetry.space_group_name_H-M   'P 1'
#
loop_
_entity.id
_entity.type
_entity.pdbx_description
1 polymer ?
#
loop_
_entity_poly.entity_id
_entity_poly.type
_entity_poly.pdbx_seq_one_letter_code
_entity_poly.pdbx_strand_id
1 'polypeptide(L)'
;TGSSDLWVPSVFCQSLACATKVMFIHLHSSTFRHTQKVFNIKYNTGRMKGLLVYDTVRIGDLVSTDQPFCISLAEVGFDGIPFDGVLGLNYPNMSFSGAIPIFDNLKNEGAISEPVFAFYLSKDKREGSVVMLVG
;
A
#
# COMPACT_ATOMS: atom_id res chain seq x y z
N THR A 1 10.55 -2.98 -0.95
CA THR A 1 10.90 -4.32 -0.41
C THR A 1 11.29 -4.32 1.07
N GLY A 2 11.37 -3.18 1.77
CA GLY A 2 11.68 -3.14 3.21
C GLY A 2 10.49 -3.29 4.16
N SER A 3 9.27 -3.43 3.63
CA SER A 3 8.00 -3.59 4.36
C SER A 3 7.05 -4.43 3.52
N SER A 4 6.11 -5.10 4.17
CA SER A 4 5.09 -5.95 3.55
C SER A 4 3.71 -5.30 3.52
N ASP A 5 3.52 -4.22 4.27
CA ASP A 5 2.22 -3.57 4.40
C ASP A 5 1.93 -2.65 3.20
N LEU A 6 0.72 -2.77 2.66
CA LEU A 6 0.13 -1.78 1.77
C LEU A 6 -0.61 -0.75 2.62
N TRP A 7 -0.37 0.53 2.39
CA TRP A 7 -1.16 1.59 3.00
C TRP A 7 -1.28 2.85 2.15
N VAL A 8 -2.37 3.56 2.34
CA VAL A 8 -2.68 4.83 1.67
C VAL A 8 -3.26 5.84 2.69
N PRO A 9 -3.09 7.14 2.46
CA PRO A 9 -3.68 8.15 3.32
C PRO A 9 -5.19 8.16 3.15
N SER A 10 -5.93 8.51 4.19
CA SER A 10 -7.39 8.58 4.14
C SER A 10 -7.94 9.91 4.59
N VAL A 11 -9.20 10.16 4.27
CA VAL A 11 -9.93 11.35 4.74
C VAL A 11 -10.04 11.46 6.26
N PHE A 12 -9.70 10.41 7.01
CA PHE A 12 -9.61 10.45 8.46
C PHE A 12 -8.27 11.01 8.97
N CYS A 13 -7.25 11.10 8.11
CA CYS A 13 -5.94 11.62 8.48
C CYS A 13 -5.96 13.15 8.54
N GLN A 14 -5.72 13.69 9.73
CA GLN A 14 -5.66 15.15 9.98
C GLN A 14 -4.23 15.66 10.17
N SER A 15 -3.23 14.79 9.99
CA SER A 15 -1.82 15.18 10.09
C SER A 15 -1.40 16.08 8.93
N LEU A 16 -0.44 16.97 9.17
CA LEU A 16 0.11 17.86 8.13
C LEU A 16 0.63 17.07 6.91
N ALA A 17 1.24 15.92 7.14
CA ALA A 17 1.71 15.01 6.09
C ALA A 17 0.62 14.60 5.09
N CYS A 18 -0.64 14.50 5.52
CA CYS A 18 -1.78 14.10 4.68
C CYS A 18 -2.41 15.27 3.92
N ALA A 19 -2.19 16.52 4.34
CA ALA A 19 -2.88 17.69 3.81
C ALA A 19 -2.64 17.96 2.32
N THR A 20 -1.52 17.46 1.78
CA THR A 20 -1.12 17.63 0.37
C THR A 20 -1.29 16.36 -0.46
N LYS A 21 -1.87 15.30 0.11
CA LYS A 21 -1.95 13.96 -0.49
C LYS A 21 -3.29 13.69 -1.14
N VAL A 22 -3.29 12.78 -2.10
CA VAL A 22 -4.53 12.18 -2.59
C VAL A 22 -5.01 11.17 -1.54
N MET A 23 -6.15 11.48 -0.91
CA MET A 23 -6.69 10.67 0.18
C MET A 23 -7.74 9.68 -0.31
N PHE A 24 -7.70 8.48 0.24
CA PHE A 24 -8.71 7.45 0.05
C PHE A 24 -10.04 7.84 0.72
N ILE A 25 -11.12 7.85 -0.08
CA ILE A 25 -12.48 8.16 0.35
C ILE A 25 -13.31 6.87 0.33
N HIS A 26 -13.43 6.22 1.48
CA HIS A 26 -14.12 4.93 1.62
C HIS A 26 -15.59 4.96 1.12
N LEU A 27 -16.28 6.10 1.23
CA LEU A 27 -17.67 6.26 0.74
C LEU A 27 -17.81 6.16 -0.78
N HIS A 28 -16.71 6.29 -1.54
CA HIS A 28 -16.73 6.19 -3.01
C HIS A 28 -16.50 4.76 -3.50
N SER A 29 -16.23 3.81 -2.61
CA SER A 29 -16.01 2.41 -2.98
C SER A 29 -17.18 1.54 -2.55
N SER A 30 -17.75 0.82 -3.51
CA SER A 30 -18.81 -0.18 -3.24
C SER A 30 -18.25 -1.50 -2.72
N THR A 31 -16.94 -1.74 -2.83
CA THR A 31 -16.27 -2.96 -2.36
C THR A 31 -15.55 -2.77 -1.02
N PHE A 32 -15.57 -1.56 -0.46
CA PHE A 32 -14.95 -1.24 0.81
C PHE A 32 -15.59 -2.02 1.97
N ARG A 33 -14.74 -2.63 2.79
CA ARG A 33 -15.13 -3.28 4.05
C ARG A 33 -14.18 -2.85 5.16
N HIS A 34 -14.74 -2.27 6.22
CA HIS A 34 -13.94 -1.84 7.36
C HIS A 34 -13.67 -2.99 8.34
N THR A 35 -12.60 -2.84 9.12
CA THR A 35 -12.38 -3.65 10.33
C THR A 35 -12.29 -2.74 11.55
N GLN A 36 -12.04 -3.31 12.73
CA GLN A 36 -11.76 -2.57 13.96
C GLN A 36 -10.28 -2.66 14.38
N LYS A 37 -9.40 -3.19 13.52
CA LYS A 37 -8.00 -3.43 13.86
C LYS A 37 -7.15 -2.21 13.51
N VAL A 38 -6.57 -1.59 14.53
CA VAL A 38 -5.68 -0.43 14.40
C VAL A 38 -4.23 -0.87 14.60
N PHE A 39 -3.33 -0.33 13.77
CA PHE A 39 -1.91 -0.66 13.79
C PHE A 39 -1.06 0.60 13.79
N ASN A 40 0.16 0.46 14.32
CA ASN A 40 1.20 1.47 14.19
C ASN A 40 2.35 0.86 13.38
N ILE A 41 2.61 1.42 12.21
CA ILE A 41 3.73 1.03 11.37
C ILE A 41 4.86 2.02 11.61
N LYS A 42 6.02 1.51 11.99
CA LYS A 42 7.22 2.32 12.23
C LYS A 42 8.23 2.07 11.11
N TYR A 43 8.56 3.14 10.40
CA TYR A 43 9.66 3.19 9.45
C TYR A 43 10.84 3.92 10.11
N ASN A 44 12.03 3.81 9.51
CA ASN A 44 13.19 4.55 10.00
C ASN A 44 12.99 6.08 9.88
N THR A 45 12.25 6.51 8.86
CA THR A 45 12.01 7.93 8.57
C THR A 45 10.79 8.51 9.27
N GLY A 46 9.88 7.67 9.76
CA GLY A 46 8.58 8.13 10.23
C GLY A 46 7.70 7.02 10.78
N ARG A 47 6.48 7.37 11.15
CA ARG A 47 5.48 6.42 11.65
C ARG A 47 4.10 6.76 11.12
N MET A 48 3.31 5.73 10.94
CA MET A 48 1.93 5.84 10.50
C MET A 48 1.04 5.03 11.44
N LYS A 49 -0.03 5.64 11.93
CA LYS A 49 -1.12 4.96 12.63
C LYS A 49 -2.23 4.71 11.62
N GLY A 50 -2.65 3.46 11.46
CA GLY A 50 -3.61 3.08 10.42
C GLY A 50 -4.71 2.15 10.93
N LEU A 51 -5.78 2.07 10.17
CA LEU A 51 -6.88 1.11 10.33
C LEU A 51 -6.80 0.08 9.21
N LEU A 52 -6.82 -1.20 9.55
CA LEU A 52 -6.90 -2.26 8.55
C LEU A 52 -8.30 -2.28 7.94
N VAL A 53 -8.35 -2.33 6.62
CA VAL A 53 -9.57 -2.38 5.81
C VAL A 53 -9.37 -3.35 4.66
N TYR A 54 -10.45 -3.68 3.97
CA TYR A 54 -10.45 -4.48 2.75
C TYR A 54 -11.08 -3.67 1.63
N ASP A 55 -10.52 -3.77 0.43
CA ASP A 55 -11.13 -3.25 -0.79
C ASP A 55 -10.53 -3.95 -2.01
N THR A 56 -11.05 -3.65 -3.20
CA THR A 56 -10.43 -4.06 -4.46
C THR A 56 -9.24 -3.16 -4.77
N VAL A 57 -8.05 -3.73 -4.97
CA VAL A 57 -6.84 -2.98 -5.33
C VAL A 57 -6.38 -3.40 -6.72
N ARG A 58 -6.12 -2.40 -7.57
CA ARG A 58 -5.61 -2.61 -8.92
C ARG A 58 -4.19 -2.04 -9.06
N ILE A 59 -3.28 -2.83 -9.65
CA ILE A 59 -1.92 -2.41 -10.03
C ILE A 59 -1.76 -2.71 -11.53
N GLY A 60 -1.77 -1.66 -12.37
CA GLY A 60 -1.83 -1.85 -13.81
C GLY A 60 -3.09 -2.64 -14.19
N ASP A 61 -2.91 -3.77 -14.86
CA ASP A 61 -4.01 -4.68 -15.24
C ASP A 61 -4.34 -5.74 -14.18
N LEU A 62 -3.50 -5.87 -13.15
CA LEU A 62 -3.66 -6.85 -12.08
C LEU A 62 -4.68 -6.35 -11.05
N VAL A 63 -5.63 -7.20 -10.69
CA VAL A 63 -6.69 -6.89 -9.73
C VAL A 63 -6.63 -7.91 -8.60
N SER A 64 -6.51 -7.42 -7.37
CA SER A 64 -6.63 -8.19 -6.13
C SER A 64 -7.98 -7.82 -5.50
N THR A 65 -8.88 -8.80 -5.39
CA THR A 65 -10.20 -8.60 -4.79
C THR A 65 -10.16 -8.90 -3.30
N ASP A 66 -10.88 -8.13 -2.49
CA ASP A 66 -10.84 -8.26 -1.02
C ASP A 66 -9.40 -8.17 -0.45
N GLN A 67 -8.59 -7.25 -0.98
CA GLN A 67 -7.23 -7.03 -0.52
C GLN A 67 -7.24 -6.34 0.85
N PRO A 68 -6.63 -6.93 1.90
CA PRO A 68 -6.37 -6.21 3.13
C PRO A 68 -5.27 -5.15 2.95
N PHE A 69 -5.52 -3.93 3.40
CA PHE A 69 -4.54 -2.85 3.47
C PHE A 69 -4.87 -1.86 4.58
N CYS A 70 -3.93 -0.98 4.92
CA CYS A 70 -4.14 0.03 5.96
C CYS A 70 -4.51 1.38 5.36
N ILE A 71 -5.52 2.03 5.92
CA ILE A 71 -5.78 3.45 5.68
C ILE A 71 -5.20 4.28 6.82
N SER A 72 -4.49 5.37 6.51
CA SER A 72 -3.83 6.17 7.55
C SER A 72 -4.85 7.04 8.32
N LEU A 73 -4.68 7.07 9.64
CA LEU A 73 -5.39 7.93 10.59
C LEU A 73 -4.49 9.07 11.08
N ALA A 74 -3.18 8.84 11.11
CA ALA A 74 -2.18 9.85 11.44
C ALA A 74 -0.81 9.46 10.87
N GLU A 75 -0.04 10.47 10.46
CA GLU A 75 1.28 10.31 9.84
C GLU A 75 2.27 11.32 10.43
N VAL A 76 3.50 10.87 10.71
CA VAL A 76 4.58 11.71 11.24
C VAL A 76 5.88 11.37 10.51
N GLY A 77 6.57 12.39 9.98
CA GLY A 77 7.84 12.22 9.27
C GLY A 77 7.68 11.94 7.77
N PHE A 78 6.48 12.13 7.23
CA PHE A 78 6.17 12.00 5.80
C PHE A 78 5.77 13.32 5.12
N ASP A 79 5.92 14.43 5.85
CA ASP A 79 5.63 15.79 5.37
C ASP A 79 6.51 16.14 4.15
N GLY A 80 5.89 16.64 3.08
CA GLY A 80 6.59 17.10 1.87
C GLY A 80 7.17 16.00 0.97
N ILE A 81 6.95 14.72 1.28
CA ILE A 81 7.37 13.60 0.44
C ILE A 81 6.50 13.54 -0.84
N PRO A 82 7.01 13.09 -2.00
CA PRO A 82 6.23 13.10 -3.25
C PRO A 82 5.21 11.96 -3.40
N PHE A 83 5.35 10.83 -2.70
CA PHE A 83 4.41 9.70 -2.80
C PHE A 83 3.26 9.82 -1.80
N ASP A 84 2.08 9.29 -2.12
CA ASP A 84 0.92 9.30 -1.22
C ASP A 84 0.96 8.18 -0.17
N GLY A 85 1.24 6.96 -0.60
CA GLY A 85 1.26 5.77 0.24
C GLY A 85 2.42 4.83 -0.06
N VAL A 86 2.41 3.66 0.57
CA VAL A 86 3.44 2.64 0.39
C VAL A 86 2.81 1.33 -0.02
N LEU A 87 3.39 0.71 -1.05
CA LEU A 87 3.11 -0.65 -1.45
C LEU A 87 4.26 -1.55 -0.97
N GLY A 88 4.00 -2.32 0.08
CA GLY A 88 4.93 -3.31 0.61
C GLY A 88 5.11 -4.51 -0.33
N LEU A 89 6.36 -4.92 -0.53
CA LEU A 89 6.77 -6.03 -1.42
C LEU A 89 7.78 -6.94 -0.69
N ASN A 90 7.57 -7.12 0.61
CA ASN A 90 8.34 -8.05 1.43
C ASN A 90 7.44 -9.19 1.88
N TYR A 91 8.04 -10.25 2.40
CA TYR A 91 7.33 -11.46 2.80
C TYR A 91 6.26 -11.20 3.86
N PRO A 92 5.17 -11.99 3.90
CA PRO A 92 4.06 -11.80 4.84
C PRO A 92 4.47 -11.71 6.32
N ASN A 93 5.49 -12.45 6.73
CA ASN A 93 6.00 -12.46 8.11
C ASN A 93 6.58 -11.12 8.58
N MET A 94 6.84 -10.19 7.65
CA MET A 94 7.35 -8.84 7.93
C MET A 94 6.24 -7.77 7.95
N SER A 95 4.96 -8.17 7.84
CA SER A 95 3.82 -7.26 7.98
C SER A 95 3.58 -6.87 9.44
N PHE A 96 3.50 -5.57 9.71
CA PHE A 96 3.08 -5.05 11.02
C PHE A 96 1.58 -5.26 11.26
N SER A 97 0.76 -5.25 10.21
CA SER A 97 -0.68 -5.46 10.29
C SER A 97 -1.09 -6.93 10.37
N GLY A 98 -0.17 -7.85 10.05
CA GLY A 98 -0.47 -9.26 9.83
C GLY A 98 -1.33 -9.52 8.59
N ALA A 99 -1.48 -8.52 7.71
CA ALA A 99 -2.19 -8.65 6.45
C ALA A 99 -1.38 -9.47 5.44
N ILE A 100 -2.08 -10.21 4.59
CA ILE A 100 -1.44 -10.85 3.43
C ILE A 100 -1.04 -9.74 2.45
N PRO A 101 0.25 -9.64 2.06
CA PRO A 101 0.70 -8.63 1.12
C PRO A 101 0.03 -8.80 -0.25
N ILE A 102 -0.08 -7.69 -0.99
CA ILE A 102 -0.79 -7.70 -2.27
C ILE A 102 -0.18 -8.64 -3.31
N PHE A 103 1.14 -8.78 -3.31
CA PHE A 103 1.82 -9.68 -4.23
C PHE A 103 1.45 -11.15 -3.98
N ASP A 104 1.39 -11.56 -2.71
CA ASP A 104 0.96 -12.90 -2.31
C ASP A 104 -0.52 -13.15 -2.64
N ASN A 105 -1.40 -12.17 -2.43
CA ASN A 105 -2.81 -12.29 -2.82
C ASN A 105 -3.00 -12.40 -4.33
N LEU A 106 -2.31 -11.56 -5.11
CA LEU A 106 -2.32 -11.68 -6.57
C LEU A 106 -1.85 -13.07 -7.03
N LYS A 107 -0.88 -13.68 -6.33
CA LYS A 107 -0.47 -15.05 -6.62
C LYS A 107 -1.55 -16.07 -6.27
N ASN A 108 -2.18 -15.94 -5.11
CA ASN A 108 -3.23 -16.83 -4.64
C ASN A 108 -4.50 -16.76 -5.50
N GLU A 109 -4.81 -15.58 -6.04
CA GLU A 109 -5.92 -15.34 -6.97
C GLU A 109 -5.59 -15.77 -8.41
N GLY A 110 -4.35 -16.20 -8.69
CA GLY A 110 -3.92 -16.61 -10.01
C GLY A 110 -3.74 -15.45 -11.00
N ALA A 111 -3.69 -14.20 -10.50
CA ALA A 111 -3.46 -13.01 -11.32
C ALA A 111 -2.00 -12.89 -11.81
N ILE A 112 -1.06 -13.59 -11.17
CA ILE A 112 0.34 -13.69 -11.59
C ILE A 112 0.79 -15.15 -11.76
N SER A 113 1.48 -15.43 -12.87
CA SER A 113 1.97 -16.77 -13.20
C SER A 113 3.14 -17.21 -12.32
N GLU A 114 4.03 -16.29 -11.93
CA GLU A 114 5.19 -16.59 -11.09
C GLU A 114 5.29 -15.65 -9.89
N PRO A 115 5.73 -16.14 -8.70
CA PRO A 115 5.96 -15.30 -7.53
C PRO A 115 7.30 -14.53 -7.65
N VAL A 116 7.54 -13.92 -8.81
CA VAL A 116 8.75 -13.14 -9.11
C VAL A 116 8.33 -11.72 -9.53
N PHE A 117 9.09 -10.73 -9.05
CA PHE A 117 9.02 -9.36 -9.54
C PHE A 117 10.43 -8.83 -9.78
N ALA A 118 10.55 -7.84 -10.66
CA ALA A 118 11.81 -7.19 -10.98
C ALA A 118 11.68 -5.67 -10.96
N PHE A 119 12.79 -5.00 -10.66
CA PHE A 119 12.90 -3.55 -10.76
C PHE A 119 13.91 -3.17 -11.83
N TYR A 120 13.49 -2.27 -12.70
CA TYR A 120 14.39 -1.47 -13.52
C TYR A 120 14.39 -0.05 -12.96
N LEU A 121 15.52 0.38 -12.39
CA LEU A 121 15.67 1.71 -11.82
C LEU A 121 16.52 2.57 -12.74
N SER A 122 15.88 3.52 -13.42
CA SER A 122 16.56 4.44 -14.33
C SER A 122 17.20 5.60 -13.58
N LYS A 123 18.35 6.06 -14.08
CA LYS A 123 18.98 7.32 -13.66
C LYS A 123 18.57 8.50 -14.55
N ASP A 124 18.01 8.22 -15.73
CA ASP A 124 17.48 9.24 -16.61
C ASP A 124 16.07 9.63 -16.14
N LYS A 125 15.79 10.93 -16.10
CA LYS A 125 14.46 11.44 -15.76
C LYS A 125 13.45 11.26 -16.88
N ARG A 126 13.90 11.00 -18.12
CA ARG A 126 13.07 10.82 -19.31
C ARG A 126 12.55 9.38 -19.45
N GLU A 127 13.42 8.41 -19.18
CA GLU A 127 13.07 6.99 -19.14
C GLU A 127 12.77 6.64 -17.68
N GLY A 128 11.50 6.58 -17.29
CA GLY A 128 11.11 6.31 -15.90
C GLY A 128 11.59 4.94 -15.39
N SER A 129 11.50 4.73 -14.08
CA SER A 129 11.73 3.42 -13.47
C SER A 129 10.50 2.51 -13.62
N VAL A 130 10.72 1.21 -13.72
CA VAL A 130 9.67 0.19 -13.91
C VAL A 130 9.73 -0.84 -12.80
N VAL A 131 8.56 -1.21 -12.28
CA VAL A 131 8.35 -2.46 -11.53
C VAL A 131 7.60 -3.43 -12.43
N MET A 132 8.14 -4.63 -12.59
CA MET A 132 7.52 -5.70 -13.37
C MET A 132 7.04 -6.78 -12.41
N LEU A 133 5.73 -7.03 -12.42
CA LEU A 133 5.09 -8.15 -11.73
C LEU A 133 4.81 -9.21 -12.80
N VAL A 134 5.31 -10.43 -12.63
CA VAL A 134 5.23 -11.46 -13.68
C VAL A 134 3.80 -12.00 -13.77
N GLY A 135 3.03 -11.43 -14.69
CA GLY A 135 1.73 -11.92 -15.15
C GLY A 135 1.88 -13.18 -15.98
#